data_AF-A0A8J1M7A5-F1
#
_entry.id   AF-A0A8J1M7A5-F1
#
_cell.length_a   1.000
_cell.length_b   1.000
_cell.length_c   1.000
_cell.angle_alpha   90.00
_cell.angle_beta   90.00
_cell.angle_gamma   90.00
#
_symmetry.space_group_name_H-M   'P 1'
#
loop_
_entity.id
_entity.type
_entity.pdbx_description
1 polymer ?
#
loop_
_entity_poly.entity_id
_entity_poly.type
_entity_poly.pdbx_seq_one_letter_code
_entity_poly.pdbx_strand_id
1 'polypeptide(L)'
;MELPCTKDFYWQTLAPLQSPRVYCSIVETGGKMFAVGGCDDAGNPMNTFEVFSPEANRWSSLEPMPSSRVGVAVVALGKRIMVVGGVGENQTPLTYNIDEGKWKKKSSFREPAMGISVTVRDCRVYAAGGMGSDLRPHCFLQQYDMLKDIWVHFTPMPTPRYGATSFLCGTKIYVLGGRQAKYAVNAFEVFDIETRTWTKFPSIPNKRAYSRYRIYPSISRPEYKPRYLILPTKTGTRLIHEYIRYVLSEGSLYSLGGLRQGGTYRRPKFTKTVDIFEMEQGGWMKTERSCFLRKRRADFVAGSIHGRVVVAGGLGNQPSVLETAEVFHPVKSRWETISPMPTPRCACANIVLKNRLYAIGGVNQGPSSAVEMLSLVES
;
A
#
# COMPACT_ATOMS: atom_id res chain seq x y z
N MET A 1 -8.66 22.83 16.49
CA MET A 1 -7.19 22.86 16.39
C MET A 1 -6.87 23.52 15.05
N GLU A 2 -5.96 24.49 15.04
CA GLU A 2 -5.61 25.20 13.80
C GLU A 2 -4.86 24.26 12.83
N LEU A 3 -5.15 24.33 11.54
CA LEU A 3 -4.52 23.45 10.54
C LEU A 3 -3.08 23.91 10.27
N PRO A 4 -2.10 23.00 10.20
CA PRO A 4 -0.70 23.35 9.94
C PRO A 4 -0.49 24.10 8.61
N CYS A 5 0.41 25.08 8.64
CA CYS A 5 0.81 25.84 7.46
C CYS A 5 1.66 24.97 6.54
N THR A 6 1.63 25.27 5.24
CA THR A 6 2.43 24.53 4.25
C THR A 6 3.94 24.67 4.46
N LYS A 7 4.38 25.74 5.13
CA LYS A 7 5.79 26.02 5.43
C LYS A 7 6.32 25.16 6.59
N ASP A 8 5.43 24.62 7.41
CA ASP A 8 5.80 23.83 8.59
C ASP A 8 6.15 22.39 8.20
N PHE A 9 5.74 21.95 7.01
CA PHE A 9 6.06 20.62 6.49
C PHE A 9 7.52 20.55 6.02
N TYR A 10 8.29 19.67 6.65
CA TYR A 10 9.67 19.40 6.27
C TYR A 10 9.94 17.91 6.16
N TRP A 11 10.90 17.58 5.29
CA TRP A 11 11.40 16.22 5.13
C TRP A 11 12.68 16.03 5.93
N GLN A 12 12.76 14.89 6.60
CA GLN A 12 13.97 14.40 7.23
C GLN A 12 14.42 13.11 6.53
N THR A 13 15.66 13.09 6.05
CA THR A 13 16.31 11.86 5.60
C THR A 13 16.75 11.06 6.82
N LEU A 14 16.31 9.81 6.89
CA LEU A 14 16.66 8.87 7.96
C LEU A 14 17.70 7.87 7.43
N ALA A 15 18.19 7.00 8.31
CA ALA A 15 19.12 5.96 7.89
C ALA A 15 18.50 5.08 6.79
N PRO A 16 19.27 4.76 5.74
CA PRO A 16 18.78 3.94 4.64
C PRO A 16 18.58 2.49 5.08
N LEU A 17 17.71 1.78 4.37
CA LEU A 17 17.61 0.33 4.43
C LEU A 17 18.97 -0.32 4.12
N GLN A 18 19.27 -1.46 4.73
CA GLN A 18 20.49 -2.21 4.42
C GLN A 18 20.43 -2.82 3.02
N SER A 19 19.26 -3.25 2.58
CA SER A 19 19.03 -3.71 1.20
C SER A 19 18.04 -2.80 0.46
N PRO A 20 18.44 -2.19 -0.67
CA PRO A 20 17.52 -1.49 -1.57
C PRO A 20 16.42 -2.43 -2.06
N ARG A 21 15.17 -1.95 -2.04
CA ARG A 21 14.00 -2.79 -2.34
C ARG A 21 12.81 -1.99 -2.83
N VAL A 22 11.95 -2.65 -3.60
CA VAL A 22 10.62 -2.15 -3.98
C VAL A 22 9.54 -3.16 -3.61
N TYR A 23 8.29 -2.72 -3.42
CA TYR A 23 7.15 -3.57 -3.02
C TYR A 23 7.35 -4.37 -1.73
N CYS A 24 8.19 -3.86 -0.83
CA CYS A 24 8.25 -4.34 0.53
C CYS A 24 7.01 -3.89 1.31
N SER A 25 6.73 -4.58 2.40
CA SER A 25 5.65 -4.23 3.30
C SER A 25 6.22 -3.72 4.61
N ILE A 26 5.58 -2.70 5.18
CA ILE A 26 5.99 -2.08 6.45
C ILE A 26 4.93 -2.33 7.51
N VAL A 27 5.36 -2.66 8.71
CA VAL A 27 4.50 -2.76 9.89
C VAL A 27 5.19 -2.11 11.08
N GLU A 28 4.41 -1.49 11.97
CA GLU A 28 4.89 -1.00 13.25
C GLU A 28 4.38 -1.89 14.38
N THR A 29 5.27 -2.17 15.34
CA THR A 29 4.89 -2.74 16.64
C THR A 29 5.99 -2.48 17.66
N GLY A 30 5.59 -2.23 18.90
CA GLY A 30 6.53 -2.00 19.99
C GLY A 30 7.43 -0.77 19.77
N GLY A 31 6.95 0.24 19.03
CA GLY A 31 7.70 1.45 18.73
C GLY A 31 8.72 1.31 17.60
N LYS A 32 8.81 0.14 16.96
CA LYS A 32 9.77 -0.14 15.88
C LYS A 32 9.06 -0.40 14.57
N MET A 33 9.68 -0.01 13.46
CA MET A 33 9.19 -0.32 12.12
C MET A 33 9.94 -1.53 11.58
N PHE A 34 9.22 -2.42 10.91
CA PHE A 34 9.77 -3.61 10.30
C PHE A 34 9.51 -3.59 8.80
N ALA A 35 10.56 -3.78 8.00
CA ALA A 35 10.49 -3.92 6.56
C ALA A 35 10.58 -5.39 6.17
N VAL A 36 9.57 -5.86 5.42
CA VAL A 36 9.35 -7.28 5.12
C VAL A 36 9.39 -7.52 3.62
N GLY A 37 10.34 -8.35 3.19
CA GLY A 37 10.45 -8.82 1.81
C GLY A 37 10.60 -7.69 0.80
N GLY A 38 9.93 -7.83 -0.34
CA GLY A 38 10.08 -6.93 -1.49
C GLY A 38 10.80 -7.61 -2.63
N CYS A 39 11.29 -6.84 -3.59
CA CYS A 39 12.16 -7.35 -4.64
C CYS A 39 13.41 -6.50 -4.85
N ASP A 40 14.49 -7.18 -5.25
CA ASP A 40 15.79 -6.61 -5.56
C ASP A 40 15.82 -5.96 -6.96
N ASP A 41 17.02 -5.57 -7.41
CA ASP A 41 17.29 -4.96 -8.70
C ASP A 41 17.23 -5.92 -9.89
N ALA A 42 17.24 -7.23 -9.65
CA ALA A 42 17.00 -8.26 -10.64
C ALA A 42 15.51 -8.68 -10.71
N GLY A 43 14.68 -8.15 -9.81
CA GLY A 43 13.26 -8.44 -9.70
C GLY A 43 12.97 -9.75 -8.98
N ASN A 44 13.96 -10.31 -8.28
CA ASN A 44 13.75 -11.50 -7.48
C ASN A 44 13.04 -11.13 -6.18
N PRO A 45 12.02 -11.90 -5.76
CA PRO A 45 11.47 -11.77 -4.41
C PRO A 45 12.58 -11.95 -3.36
N MET A 46 12.50 -11.17 -2.28
CA MET A 46 13.46 -11.21 -1.18
C MET A 46 12.83 -11.84 0.06
N ASN A 47 13.63 -12.48 0.89
CA ASN A 47 13.25 -12.93 2.23
C ASN A 47 13.78 -12.02 3.35
N THR A 48 14.47 -10.93 2.99
CA THR A 48 15.09 -10.03 3.95
C THR A 48 14.04 -9.39 4.86
N PHE A 49 14.41 -9.27 6.13
CA PHE A 49 13.58 -8.74 7.20
C PHE A 49 14.43 -7.78 8.03
N GLU A 50 14.10 -6.50 8.01
CA GLU A 50 14.88 -5.46 8.67
C GLU A 50 14.02 -4.72 9.70
N VAL A 51 14.64 -4.29 10.80
CA VAL A 51 14.00 -3.46 11.83
C VAL A 51 14.68 -2.10 11.92
N PHE A 52 13.87 -1.05 11.97
CA PHE A 52 14.31 0.31 12.25
C PHE A 52 14.15 0.62 13.74
N SER A 53 15.22 1.09 14.35
CA SER A 53 15.22 1.68 15.68
C SER A 53 15.16 3.21 15.54
N PRO A 54 14.03 3.87 15.86
CA PRO A 54 13.92 5.32 15.76
C PRO A 54 14.93 6.05 16.64
N GLU A 55 15.21 5.54 17.84
CA GLU A 55 16.11 6.15 18.82
C GLU A 55 17.56 6.15 18.32
N ALA A 56 17.96 5.07 17.63
CA ALA A 56 19.30 4.94 17.07
C ALA A 56 19.39 5.47 15.63
N ASN A 57 18.26 5.87 15.02
CA ASN A 57 18.11 6.13 13.60
C ASN A 57 18.89 5.10 12.76
N ARG A 58 18.60 3.81 12.93
CA ARG A 58 19.38 2.73 12.31
C ARG A 58 18.52 1.53 11.95
N TRP A 59 18.73 1.00 10.75
CA TRP A 59 18.21 -0.29 10.32
C TRP A 59 19.15 -1.43 10.70
N SER A 60 18.59 -2.54 11.15
CA SER A 60 19.31 -3.77 11.48
C SER A 60 18.63 -4.96 10.82
N SER A 61 19.41 -5.83 10.17
CA SER A 61 18.91 -7.09 9.65
C SER A 61 18.54 -8.03 10.80
N LEU A 62 17.41 -8.69 10.67
CA LEU A 62 16.93 -9.75 11.57
C LEU A 62 17.00 -11.11 10.87
N GLU A 63 16.61 -12.18 11.58
CA GLU A 63 16.45 -13.50 10.98
C GLU A 63 15.53 -13.38 9.74
N PRO A 64 15.99 -13.78 8.54
CA PRO A 64 15.21 -13.62 7.32
C PRO A 64 14.00 -14.55 7.32
N MET A 65 12.99 -14.21 6.52
CA MET A 65 11.84 -15.08 6.33
C MET A 65 12.29 -16.45 5.77
N PRO A 66 11.65 -17.56 6.18
CA PRO A 66 11.94 -18.90 5.63
C PRO A 66 11.69 -19.06 4.12
N SER A 67 11.05 -18.09 3.46
CA SER A 67 10.78 -18.11 2.03
C SER A 67 10.72 -16.68 1.48
N SER A 68 11.31 -16.45 0.31
CA SER A 68 11.33 -15.14 -0.36
C SER A 68 9.99 -14.76 -0.95
N ARG A 69 9.54 -13.52 -0.70
CA ARG A 69 8.23 -13.02 -1.16
C ARG A 69 8.21 -11.51 -1.36
N VAL A 70 7.38 -11.07 -2.31
CA VAL A 70 7.09 -9.68 -2.62
C VAL A 70 5.59 -9.38 -2.49
N GLY A 71 5.22 -8.16 -2.11
CA GLY A 71 3.82 -7.74 -2.02
C GLY A 71 3.01 -8.54 -0.98
N VAL A 72 3.65 -8.88 0.13
CA VAL A 72 3.03 -9.62 1.23
C VAL A 72 2.05 -8.74 2.00
N ALA A 73 0.99 -9.34 2.52
CA ALA A 73 0.16 -8.69 3.52
C ALA A 73 0.82 -8.89 4.90
N VAL A 74 0.96 -7.82 5.69
CA VAL A 74 1.64 -7.86 6.99
C VAL A 74 0.79 -7.19 8.07
N VAL A 75 0.73 -7.80 9.26
CA VAL A 75 0.03 -7.24 10.43
C VAL A 75 0.81 -7.48 11.71
N ALA A 76 0.65 -6.56 12.66
CA ALA A 76 1.12 -6.72 14.03
C ALA A 76 0.04 -7.38 14.91
N LEU A 77 0.46 -8.28 15.79
CA LEU A 77 -0.36 -9.04 16.72
C LEU A 77 0.32 -8.97 18.10
N GLY A 78 0.28 -7.79 18.71
CA GLY A 78 1.10 -7.49 19.88
C GLY A 78 2.59 -7.65 19.53
N LYS A 79 3.29 -8.52 20.25
CA LYS A 79 4.72 -8.82 20.02
C LYS A 79 5.00 -9.81 18.87
N ARG A 80 4.01 -10.07 18.03
CA ARG A 80 4.17 -10.94 16.86
C ARG A 80 3.88 -10.18 15.58
N ILE A 81 4.59 -10.53 14.51
CA ILE A 81 4.32 -10.02 13.17
C ILE A 81 3.87 -11.20 12.32
N MET A 82 2.74 -11.07 11.65
CA MET A 82 2.22 -12.10 10.76
C MET A 82 2.35 -11.65 9.31
N VAL A 83 2.85 -12.55 8.46
CA VAL A 83 3.03 -12.36 7.03
C VAL A 83 2.15 -13.35 6.29
N VAL A 84 1.37 -12.83 5.33
CA VAL A 84 0.29 -13.55 4.68
C VAL A 84 0.34 -13.31 3.17
N GLY A 85 0.22 -14.37 2.36
CA GLY A 85 0.20 -14.29 0.91
C GLY A 85 1.51 -13.77 0.30
N GLY A 86 1.39 -12.85 -0.66
CA GLY A 86 2.49 -12.34 -1.48
C GLY A 86 2.81 -13.25 -2.67
N VAL A 87 3.84 -12.90 -3.43
CA VAL A 87 4.30 -13.69 -4.58
C VAL A 87 5.73 -14.14 -4.35
N GLY A 88 6.01 -15.43 -4.50
CA GLY A 88 7.29 -16.04 -4.18
C GLY A 88 7.25 -17.56 -4.26
N GLU A 89 8.27 -18.22 -3.74
CA GLU A 89 8.42 -19.69 -3.80
C GLU A 89 7.34 -20.42 -3.00
N ASN A 90 6.91 -19.83 -1.89
CA ASN A 90 5.93 -20.39 -0.98
C ASN A 90 5.03 -19.25 -0.48
N GLN A 91 3.76 -19.52 -0.20
CA GLN A 91 2.78 -18.56 0.34
C GLN A 91 2.25 -18.93 1.75
N THR A 92 2.77 -20.00 2.37
CA THR A 92 2.43 -20.42 3.74
C THR A 92 2.54 -19.25 4.72
N PRO A 93 1.52 -18.92 5.51
CA PRO A 93 1.61 -17.83 6.48
C PRO A 93 2.74 -18.04 7.49
N LEU A 94 3.40 -16.94 7.85
CA LEU A 94 4.53 -16.93 8.76
C LEU A 94 4.22 -16.00 9.93
N THR A 95 4.70 -16.35 11.12
CA THR A 95 4.69 -15.46 12.29
C THR A 95 6.09 -15.31 12.83
N TYR A 96 6.50 -14.07 13.08
CA TYR A 96 7.75 -13.74 13.78
C TYR A 96 7.43 -13.38 15.22
N ASN A 97 8.11 -13.98 16.19
CA ASN A 97 8.06 -13.55 17.58
C ASN A 97 9.23 -12.60 17.86
N ILE A 98 8.94 -11.37 18.27
CA ILE A 98 9.96 -10.33 18.51
C ILE A 98 10.85 -10.66 19.70
N ASP A 99 10.32 -11.30 20.75
CA ASP A 99 11.09 -11.65 21.95
C ASP A 99 12.01 -12.86 21.68
N GLU A 100 11.49 -13.88 20.95
CA GLU A 100 12.28 -15.08 20.62
C GLU A 100 13.24 -14.86 19.44
N GLY A 101 12.97 -13.84 18.62
CA GLY A 101 13.73 -13.54 17.41
C GLY A 101 13.54 -14.54 16.26
N LYS A 102 12.50 -15.38 16.29
CA LYS A 102 12.32 -16.54 15.39
C LYS A 102 11.04 -16.53 14.58
N TRP A 103 11.12 -17.08 13.36
CA TRP A 103 9.98 -17.38 12.51
C TRP A 103 9.33 -18.73 12.83
N LYS A 104 8.00 -18.78 12.78
CA LYS A 104 7.19 -20.00 12.87
C LYS A 104 6.21 -20.04 11.71
N LYS A 105 6.16 -21.19 11.02
CA LYS A 105 5.12 -21.47 10.02
C LYS A 105 3.78 -21.62 10.73
N LYS A 106 2.73 -21.13 10.08
CA LYS A 106 1.34 -21.22 10.54
C LYS A 106 0.49 -21.98 9.53
N SER A 107 -0.72 -22.34 9.92
CA SER A 107 -1.69 -22.95 9.02
C SER A 107 -1.91 -22.10 7.77
N SER A 108 -1.97 -22.80 6.65
CA SER A 108 -2.18 -22.19 5.34
C SER A 108 -3.68 -21.99 5.07
N PHE A 109 -3.95 -21.06 4.17
CA PHE A 109 -5.22 -21.06 3.45
C PHE A 109 -5.40 -22.38 2.72
N ARG A 110 -6.66 -22.74 2.44
CA ARG A 110 -6.97 -23.88 1.57
C ARG A 110 -6.35 -23.72 0.18
N GLU A 111 -6.34 -22.48 -0.30
CA GLU A 111 -5.77 -22.12 -1.60
C GLU A 111 -4.76 -20.98 -1.42
N PRO A 112 -3.54 -21.11 -1.94
CA PRO A 112 -2.58 -20.02 -1.98
C PRO A 112 -3.15 -18.83 -2.75
N ALA A 113 -3.02 -17.62 -2.21
CA ALA A 113 -3.52 -16.42 -2.85
C ALA A 113 -2.59 -15.21 -2.72
N MET A 114 -2.47 -14.45 -3.81
CA MET A 114 -1.77 -13.16 -3.86
C MET A 114 -2.75 -11.99 -3.80
N GLY A 115 -2.30 -10.83 -3.32
CA GLY A 115 -3.16 -9.63 -3.24
C GLY A 115 -4.28 -9.73 -2.22
N ILE A 116 -4.05 -10.49 -1.14
CA ILE A 116 -4.93 -10.55 0.03
C ILE A 116 -4.80 -9.22 0.78
N SER A 117 -5.93 -8.66 1.19
CA SER A 117 -5.96 -7.52 2.11
C SER A 117 -6.12 -8.04 3.54
N VAL A 118 -5.38 -7.50 4.49
CA VAL A 118 -5.42 -7.95 5.89
C VAL A 118 -5.72 -6.80 6.84
N THR A 119 -6.59 -7.07 7.81
CA THR A 119 -6.85 -6.18 8.95
C THR A 119 -6.74 -6.96 10.25
N VAL A 120 -6.52 -6.25 11.35
CA VAL A 120 -6.40 -6.85 12.68
C VAL A 120 -7.35 -6.16 13.66
N ARG A 121 -8.06 -6.96 14.45
CA ARG A 121 -8.86 -6.51 15.59
C ARG A 121 -8.74 -7.52 16.72
N ASP A 122 -8.46 -7.09 17.94
CA ASP A 122 -8.40 -7.94 19.14
C ASP A 122 -7.50 -9.19 18.94
N CYS A 123 -6.32 -9.00 18.34
CA CYS A 123 -5.38 -10.07 17.97
C CYS A 123 -5.93 -11.15 17.01
N ARG A 124 -7.04 -10.87 16.31
CA ARG A 124 -7.58 -11.69 15.22
C ARG A 124 -7.24 -11.05 13.89
N VAL A 125 -6.77 -11.86 12.95
CA VAL A 125 -6.44 -11.41 11.58
C VAL A 125 -7.61 -11.72 10.68
N TYR A 126 -8.05 -10.73 9.92
CA TYR A 126 -9.07 -10.89 8.89
C TYR A 126 -8.43 -10.72 7.53
N ALA A 127 -8.43 -11.78 6.73
CA ALA A 127 -7.93 -11.82 5.37
C ALA A 127 -9.12 -11.72 4.39
N ALA A 128 -9.08 -10.73 3.51
CA ALA A 128 -10.13 -10.45 2.54
C ALA A 128 -9.60 -10.54 1.11
N GLY A 129 -10.29 -11.33 0.29
CA GLY A 129 -10.04 -11.47 -1.15
C GLY A 129 -8.77 -12.24 -1.48
N GLY A 130 -8.09 -11.78 -2.51
CA GLY A 130 -6.91 -12.42 -3.07
C GLY A 130 -7.21 -13.11 -4.41
N MET A 131 -6.17 -13.63 -5.04
CA MET A 131 -6.26 -14.32 -6.32
C MET A 131 -5.48 -15.62 -6.25
N GLY A 132 -6.14 -16.72 -6.56
CA GLY A 132 -5.56 -18.06 -6.62
C GLY A 132 -4.56 -18.23 -7.77
N SER A 133 -3.91 -19.39 -7.80
CA SER A 133 -3.00 -19.79 -8.89
C SER A 133 -3.71 -19.93 -10.24
N ASP A 134 -5.02 -20.16 -10.24
CA ASP A 134 -5.89 -20.19 -11.41
C ASP A 134 -6.22 -18.80 -11.98
N LEU A 135 -5.65 -17.75 -11.38
CA LEU A 135 -5.85 -16.34 -11.72
C LEU A 135 -7.28 -15.84 -11.48
N ARG A 136 -8.10 -16.57 -10.70
CA ARG A 136 -9.45 -16.14 -10.36
C ARG A 136 -9.45 -15.27 -9.11
N PRO A 137 -10.16 -14.13 -9.12
CA PRO A 137 -10.35 -13.31 -7.93
C PRO A 137 -11.25 -14.05 -6.93
N HIS A 138 -10.86 -14.04 -5.66
CA HIS A 138 -11.60 -14.68 -4.58
C HIS A 138 -12.53 -13.66 -3.89
N CYS A 139 -13.65 -14.15 -3.36
CA CYS A 139 -14.55 -13.41 -2.48
C CYS A 139 -14.39 -13.80 -1.01
N PHE A 140 -13.34 -14.55 -0.65
CA PHE A 140 -13.22 -15.07 0.71
C PHE A 140 -13.00 -13.94 1.73
N LEU A 141 -13.67 -14.07 2.87
CA LEU A 141 -13.32 -13.39 4.11
C LEU A 141 -13.01 -14.48 5.14
N GLN A 142 -11.79 -14.46 5.66
CA GLN A 142 -11.30 -15.50 6.56
C GLN A 142 -10.70 -14.86 7.81
N GLN A 143 -11.06 -15.39 8.98
CA GLN A 143 -10.48 -15.00 10.24
C GLN A 143 -9.46 -16.06 10.69
N TYR A 144 -8.29 -15.62 11.11
CA TYR A 144 -7.30 -16.49 11.73
C TYR A 144 -7.50 -16.55 13.25
N ASP A 145 -7.67 -17.75 13.78
CA ASP A 145 -7.64 -18.04 15.21
C ASP A 145 -6.21 -18.43 15.61
N MET A 146 -5.56 -17.53 16.35
CA MET A 146 -4.17 -17.70 16.80
C MET A 146 -3.96 -18.86 17.77
N LEU A 147 -4.97 -19.20 18.59
CA LEU A 147 -4.85 -20.23 19.62
C LEU A 147 -4.96 -21.62 19.01
N LYS A 148 -5.89 -21.78 18.07
CA LYS A 148 -6.13 -23.06 17.37
C LYS A 148 -5.25 -23.26 16.15
N ASP A 149 -4.60 -22.19 15.66
CA ASP A 149 -3.86 -22.17 14.41
C ASP A 149 -4.71 -22.65 13.23
N ILE A 150 -5.87 -22.02 13.05
CA ILE A 150 -6.79 -22.33 11.95
C ILE A 150 -7.38 -21.07 11.32
N TRP A 151 -7.70 -21.16 10.03
CA TRP A 151 -8.49 -20.16 9.32
C TRP A 151 -9.96 -20.56 9.25
N VAL A 152 -10.84 -19.67 9.71
CA VAL A 152 -12.30 -19.85 9.71
C VAL A 152 -12.90 -18.95 8.64
N HIS A 153 -13.78 -19.50 7.81
CA HIS A 153 -14.48 -18.73 6.78
C HIS A 153 -15.67 -17.97 7.38
N PHE A 154 -15.84 -16.75 6.92
CA PHE A 154 -16.99 -15.89 7.23
C PHE A 154 -17.85 -15.71 5.98
N THR A 155 -18.95 -14.97 6.11
CA THR A 155 -19.78 -14.55 4.99
C THR A 155 -18.89 -13.95 3.88
N PRO A 156 -18.93 -14.48 2.64
CA PRO A 156 -18.04 -14.02 1.59
C PRO A 156 -18.34 -12.57 1.17
N MET A 157 -17.30 -11.87 0.71
CA MET A 157 -17.43 -10.56 0.09
C MET A 157 -18.42 -10.61 -1.08
N PRO A 158 -19.33 -9.64 -1.22
CA PRO A 158 -20.27 -9.62 -2.34
C PRO A 158 -19.61 -9.53 -3.72
N THR A 159 -18.43 -8.91 -3.83
CA THR A 159 -17.69 -8.81 -5.09
C THR A 159 -16.31 -9.48 -4.98
N PRO A 160 -16.02 -10.58 -5.71
CA PRO A 160 -14.70 -11.21 -5.71
C PRO A 160 -13.62 -10.26 -6.20
N ARG A 161 -12.48 -10.12 -5.50
CA ARG A 161 -11.41 -9.19 -5.87
C ARG A 161 -10.07 -9.50 -5.19
N TYR A 162 -9.00 -9.02 -5.81
CA TYR A 162 -7.64 -9.02 -5.24
C TYR A 162 -6.99 -7.64 -5.36
N GLY A 163 -5.94 -7.40 -4.56
CA GLY A 163 -5.27 -6.11 -4.48
C GLY A 163 -6.20 -5.00 -3.99
N ALA A 164 -7.18 -5.36 -3.15
CA ALA A 164 -8.09 -4.41 -2.52
C ALA A 164 -7.41 -3.79 -1.30
N THR A 165 -7.78 -2.55 -1.00
CA THR A 165 -7.37 -1.90 0.25
C THR A 165 -8.45 -2.15 1.30
N SER A 166 -8.04 -2.50 2.51
CA SER A 166 -8.95 -2.61 3.64
C SER A 166 -8.45 -1.86 4.85
N PHE A 167 -9.37 -1.37 5.66
CA PHE A 167 -9.09 -0.72 6.93
C PHE A 167 -10.19 -1.04 7.95
N LEU A 168 -9.84 -0.96 9.22
CA LEU A 168 -10.76 -1.17 10.34
C LEU A 168 -11.22 0.19 10.88
N CYS A 169 -12.51 0.35 11.12
CA CYS A 169 -13.06 1.44 11.93
C CYS A 169 -14.10 0.86 12.88
N GLY A 170 -13.80 0.90 14.19
CA GLY A 170 -14.62 0.23 15.22
C GLY A 170 -14.74 -1.27 14.94
N THR A 171 -15.97 -1.73 14.71
CA THR A 171 -16.31 -3.14 14.46
C THR A 171 -16.30 -3.50 12.97
N LYS A 172 -16.09 -2.51 12.09
CA LYS A 172 -16.35 -2.61 10.67
C LYS A 172 -15.05 -2.67 9.86
N ILE A 173 -14.97 -3.66 8.99
CA ILE A 173 -13.89 -3.82 8.01
C ILE A 173 -14.38 -3.23 6.69
N TYR A 174 -13.78 -2.12 6.29
CA TYR A 174 -14.06 -1.45 5.02
C TYR A 174 -13.14 -2.04 3.96
N VAL A 175 -13.70 -2.46 2.81
CA VAL A 175 -12.94 -3.04 1.70
C VAL A 175 -13.24 -2.29 0.41
N LEU A 176 -12.20 -1.74 -0.21
CA LEU A 176 -12.30 -0.81 -1.32
C LEU A 176 -11.48 -1.24 -2.53
N GLY A 177 -12.09 -1.04 -3.70
CA GLY A 177 -11.37 -1.11 -4.97
C GLY A 177 -10.91 -2.52 -5.31
N GLY A 178 -9.64 -2.65 -5.67
CA GLY A 178 -9.05 -3.91 -6.13
C GLY A 178 -9.33 -4.22 -7.60
N ARG A 179 -9.21 -5.51 -7.94
CA ARG A 179 -9.21 -5.99 -9.33
C ARG A 179 -9.99 -7.28 -9.50
N GLN A 180 -10.55 -7.42 -10.70
CA GLN A 180 -11.03 -8.67 -11.27
C GLN A 180 -10.32 -8.89 -12.61
N ALA A 181 -9.33 -9.79 -12.62
CA ALA A 181 -8.47 -10.04 -13.77
C ALA A 181 -7.91 -8.74 -14.40
N LYS A 182 -8.44 -8.33 -15.55
CA LYS A 182 -8.00 -7.14 -16.31
C LYS A 182 -8.70 -5.85 -15.88
N TYR A 183 -9.76 -5.93 -15.09
CA TYR A 183 -10.62 -4.79 -14.77
C TYR A 183 -10.39 -4.30 -13.35
N ALA A 184 -10.38 -2.97 -13.19
CA ALA A 184 -10.48 -2.40 -11.86
C ALA A 184 -11.90 -2.52 -11.32
N VAL A 185 -11.98 -2.82 -10.03
CA VAL A 185 -13.21 -2.88 -9.26
C VAL A 185 -13.38 -1.53 -8.56
N ASN A 186 -14.59 -1.00 -8.59
CA ASN A 186 -14.98 0.23 -7.86
C ASN A 186 -15.95 -0.07 -6.72
N ALA A 187 -16.09 -1.34 -6.33
CA ALA A 187 -16.91 -1.74 -5.20
C ALA A 187 -16.37 -1.12 -3.91
N PHE A 188 -17.30 -0.71 -3.06
CA PHE A 188 -17.04 -0.28 -1.70
C PHE A 188 -18.00 -1.05 -0.79
N GLU A 189 -17.45 -1.96 -0.01
CA GLU A 189 -18.23 -2.92 0.78
C GLU A 189 -17.66 -2.96 2.19
N VAL A 190 -18.55 -3.10 3.16
CA VAL A 190 -18.21 -3.08 4.58
C VAL A 190 -18.74 -4.32 5.24
N PHE A 191 -17.89 -4.98 6.01
CA PHE A 191 -18.25 -6.12 6.84
C PHE A 191 -18.30 -5.70 8.30
N ASP A 192 -19.44 -5.89 8.94
CA ASP A 192 -19.55 -5.72 10.38
C ASP A 192 -19.23 -7.04 11.10
N ILE A 193 -18.20 -7.04 11.94
CA ILE A 193 -17.72 -8.23 12.64
C ILE A 193 -18.76 -8.75 13.64
N GLU A 194 -19.57 -7.86 14.23
CA GLU A 194 -20.51 -8.23 15.29
C GLU A 194 -21.76 -8.88 14.71
N THR A 195 -22.36 -8.27 13.68
CA THR A 195 -23.55 -8.82 13.01
C THR A 195 -23.21 -9.87 11.96
N ARG A 196 -21.94 -9.94 11.53
CA ARG A 196 -21.43 -10.81 10.45
C ARG A 196 -22.11 -10.60 9.10
N THR A 197 -22.51 -9.37 8.82
CA THR A 197 -23.21 -8.99 7.59
C THR A 197 -22.38 -8.04 6.75
N TRP A 198 -22.58 -8.13 5.43
CA TRP A 198 -22.03 -7.18 4.47
C TRP A 198 -23.04 -6.08 4.14
N THR A 199 -22.55 -4.84 4.08
CA THR A 199 -23.29 -3.69 3.55
C THR A 199 -22.54 -3.14 2.34
N LYS A 200 -23.27 -2.89 1.24
CA LYS A 200 -22.73 -2.24 0.05
C LYS A 200 -22.94 -0.74 0.16
N PHE A 201 -21.86 0.02 0.05
CA PHE A 201 -21.91 1.47 -0.13
C PHE A 201 -21.97 1.82 -1.62
N PRO A 202 -22.32 3.07 -1.96
CA PRO A 202 -22.20 3.56 -3.33
C PRO A 202 -20.79 3.30 -3.87
N SER A 203 -20.70 2.82 -5.12
CA SER A 203 -19.43 2.51 -5.77
C SER A 203 -18.55 3.75 -5.94
N ILE A 204 -17.23 3.57 -5.90
CA ILE A 204 -16.24 4.62 -6.14
C ILE A 204 -16.55 5.26 -7.51
N PRO A 205 -16.78 6.59 -7.60
CA PRO A 205 -17.27 7.25 -8.80
C PRO A 205 -16.36 7.06 -10.01
N ASN A 206 -15.05 7.17 -9.79
CA ASN A 206 -14.07 7.07 -10.86
C ASN A 206 -13.44 5.68 -10.91
N LYS A 207 -13.66 4.96 -12.01
CA LYS A 207 -12.94 3.71 -12.31
C LYS A 207 -11.47 4.01 -12.57
N ARG A 208 -10.62 3.62 -11.62
CA ARG A 208 -9.18 3.80 -11.69
C ARG A 208 -8.55 2.41 -11.73
N ALA A 209 -7.77 2.17 -12.78
CA ALA A 209 -7.04 0.94 -12.98
C ALA A 209 -5.96 0.78 -11.92
N TYR A 210 -5.88 -0.45 -11.44
CA TYR A 210 -4.60 -1.09 -11.24
C TYR A 210 -4.11 -1.52 -12.63
N SER A 211 -2.96 -1.03 -13.09
CA SER A 211 -2.53 -1.37 -14.46
C SER A 211 -2.08 -2.81 -14.61
N ARG A 212 -2.28 -3.34 -15.82
CA ARG A 212 -1.43 -4.35 -16.45
C ARG A 212 -0.20 -3.63 -17.00
N TYR A 213 1.00 -3.86 -16.48
CA TYR A 213 2.19 -3.66 -17.31
C TYR A 213 3.11 -4.87 -17.29
N ARG A 214 3.46 -5.24 -18.52
CA ARG A 214 4.53 -6.14 -18.97
C ARG A 214 5.77 -5.26 -19.11
N ILE A 215 6.86 -5.76 -18.60
CA ILE A 215 8.16 -5.10 -18.67
C ILE A 215 8.94 -5.78 -19.78
N TYR A 216 9.40 -5.02 -20.76
CA TYR A 216 10.27 -5.52 -21.83
C TYR A 216 11.73 -5.23 -21.51
N PRO A 217 12.66 -6.08 -21.99
CA PRO A 217 14.09 -5.88 -21.78
C PRO A 217 14.59 -4.75 -22.68
N SER A 218 15.57 -3.96 -22.21
CA SER A 218 16.53 -3.40 -23.14
C SER A 218 17.67 -4.39 -23.29
N ILE A 219 17.72 -5.07 -24.42
CA ILE A 219 19.00 -5.48 -24.98
C ILE A 219 19.81 -4.20 -25.14
N SER A 220 20.98 -4.18 -24.53
CA SER A 220 22.02 -3.17 -24.65
C SER A 220 22.21 -2.72 -26.10
N ARG A 221 21.87 -1.45 -26.39
CA ARG A 221 22.53 -0.69 -27.46
C ARG A 221 23.10 0.59 -26.84
N PRO A 222 24.38 0.95 -27.05
CA PRO A 222 25.09 1.89 -26.19
C PRO A 222 24.76 3.39 -26.38
N GLU A 223 23.75 3.75 -27.17
CA GLU A 223 23.63 5.14 -27.67
C GLU A 223 22.33 5.88 -27.32
N TYR A 224 21.50 5.41 -26.37
CA TYR A 224 20.32 6.18 -25.94
C TYR A 224 20.16 6.27 -24.41
N LYS A 225 20.02 7.53 -23.95
CA LYS A 225 19.74 8.02 -22.59
C LYS A 225 18.67 7.22 -21.81
N PRO A 226 18.74 7.20 -20.46
CA PRO A 226 18.17 6.14 -19.63
C PRO A 226 16.65 6.05 -19.72
N ARG A 227 16.15 4.84 -20.02
CA ARG A 227 14.73 4.47 -19.95
C ARG A 227 14.51 3.69 -18.67
N TYR A 228 13.75 4.28 -17.76
CA TYR A 228 13.46 3.76 -16.41
C TYR A 228 12.99 2.30 -16.46
N LEU A 229 13.78 1.44 -15.82
CA LEU A 229 13.64 0.00 -15.78
C LEU A 229 12.73 -0.34 -14.59
N ILE A 230 11.45 -0.60 -14.85
CA ILE A 230 10.64 -1.49 -14.00
C ILE A 230 11.15 -2.91 -14.34
N LEU A 231 11.24 -3.84 -13.39
CA LEU A 231 11.93 -5.13 -13.59
C LEU A 231 11.01 -6.26 -14.07
N PRO A 232 11.29 -6.94 -15.19
CA PRO A 232 10.60 -8.18 -15.50
C PRO A 232 11.22 -9.24 -14.58
N THR A 233 10.42 -9.88 -13.75
CA THR A 233 10.82 -11.17 -13.20
C THR A 233 11.13 -12.10 -14.38
N LYS A 234 12.29 -12.77 -14.40
CA LYS A 234 12.63 -13.79 -15.41
C LYS A 234 11.57 -14.90 -15.54
N THR A 235 10.71 -15.04 -14.54
CA THR A 235 9.67 -16.05 -14.37
C THR A 235 8.28 -15.66 -14.90
N GLY A 236 8.09 -14.49 -15.52
CA GLY A 236 6.77 -14.06 -16.00
C GLY A 236 5.76 -13.72 -14.89
N THR A 237 6.24 -13.48 -13.67
CA THR A 237 5.46 -13.16 -12.48
C THR A 237 4.79 -11.80 -12.60
N ARG A 238 3.46 -11.76 -12.45
CA ARG A 238 2.67 -10.53 -12.49
C ARG A 238 2.60 -9.91 -11.09
N LEU A 239 3.33 -8.82 -10.87
CA LEU A 239 3.24 -8.05 -9.63
C LEU A 239 1.97 -7.18 -9.60
N ILE A 240 1.36 -7.08 -8.41
CA ILE A 240 0.23 -6.18 -8.17
C ILE A 240 0.80 -4.81 -7.83
N HIS A 241 0.60 -3.84 -8.72
CA HIS A 241 0.92 -2.45 -8.45
C HIS A 241 -0.32 -1.72 -7.96
N GLU A 242 -0.25 -1.15 -6.77
CA GLU A 242 -1.27 -0.26 -6.25
C GLU A 242 -1.05 1.15 -6.78
N TYR A 243 -1.81 1.53 -7.81
CA TYR A 243 -1.70 2.86 -8.40
C TYR A 243 -2.52 3.91 -7.64
N ILE A 244 -3.52 3.49 -6.88
CA ILE A 244 -4.46 4.36 -6.14
C ILE A 244 -4.08 4.29 -4.66
N ARG A 245 -4.22 5.40 -3.95
CA ARG A 245 -4.10 5.45 -2.49
C ARG A 245 -5.42 5.85 -1.86
N TYR A 246 -5.73 5.23 -0.73
CA TYR A 246 -6.85 5.59 0.14
C TYR A 246 -6.31 6.14 1.44
N VAL A 247 -6.80 7.29 1.88
CA VAL A 247 -6.40 7.92 3.15
C VAL A 247 -7.65 8.24 3.94
N LEU A 248 -7.69 7.80 5.20
CA LEU A 248 -8.72 8.21 6.15
C LEU A 248 -8.22 9.45 6.93
N SER A 249 -9.03 10.49 7.03
CA SER A 249 -8.72 11.69 7.80
C SER A 249 -9.99 12.40 8.23
N GLU A 250 -10.10 12.71 9.53
CA GLU A 250 -11.22 13.50 10.10
C GLU A 250 -12.62 13.00 9.66
N GLY A 251 -12.88 11.69 9.76
CA GLY A 251 -14.18 11.11 9.37
C GLY A 251 -14.41 10.98 7.85
N SER A 252 -13.48 11.45 7.02
CA SER A 252 -13.59 11.39 5.57
C SER A 252 -12.57 10.42 4.96
N LEU A 253 -13.01 9.63 3.97
CA LEU A 253 -12.16 8.72 3.20
C LEU A 253 -11.83 9.33 1.82
N TYR A 254 -10.54 9.47 1.54
CA TYR A 254 -10.01 10.08 0.32
C TYR A 254 -9.46 9.02 -0.63
N SER A 255 -10.01 8.93 -1.84
CA SER A 255 -9.53 8.11 -2.96
C SER A 255 -8.71 8.97 -3.92
N LEU A 256 -7.39 8.80 -3.91
CA LEU A 256 -6.41 9.74 -4.45
C LEU A 256 -5.74 9.21 -5.71
N GLY A 257 -5.67 10.06 -6.75
CA GLY A 257 -4.84 9.83 -7.94
C GLY A 257 -5.08 8.49 -8.64
N GLY A 258 -4.04 7.92 -9.22
CA GLY A 258 -4.07 6.62 -9.88
C GLY A 258 -4.04 6.67 -11.39
N LEU A 259 -4.13 5.50 -12.01
CA LEU A 259 -4.15 5.36 -13.45
C LEU A 259 -5.59 5.15 -13.92
N ARG A 260 -6.14 6.00 -14.77
CA ARG A 260 -7.44 5.72 -15.37
C ARG A 260 -7.27 4.63 -16.44
N GLN A 261 -8.11 3.59 -16.37
CA GLN A 261 -8.08 2.55 -17.39
C GLN A 261 -8.47 3.14 -18.75
N GLY A 262 -7.67 2.82 -19.76
CA GLY A 262 -8.00 3.06 -21.15
C GLY A 262 -9.16 2.17 -21.62
N GLY A 263 -9.96 2.66 -22.57
CA GLY A 263 -10.84 1.80 -23.36
C GLY A 263 -10.08 1.20 -24.55
N THR A 264 -10.76 0.46 -25.43
CA THR A 264 -10.17 -0.18 -26.64
C THR A 264 -9.33 0.79 -27.48
N TYR A 265 -9.74 2.07 -27.54
CA TYR A 265 -9.09 3.12 -28.35
C TYR A 265 -8.41 4.22 -27.53
N ARG A 266 -8.46 4.16 -26.19
CA ARG A 266 -7.89 5.22 -25.32
C ARG A 266 -6.75 4.65 -24.51
N ARG A 267 -5.58 5.29 -24.56
CA ARG A 267 -4.43 4.89 -23.73
C ARG A 267 -4.72 5.14 -22.25
N PRO A 268 -4.22 4.30 -21.33
CA PRO A 268 -4.22 4.60 -19.90
C PRO A 268 -3.56 5.94 -19.62
N LYS A 269 -4.11 6.70 -18.68
CA LYS A 269 -3.60 8.03 -18.33
C LYS A 269 -3.62 8.24 -16.82
N PHE A 270 -2.53 8.77 -16.28
CA PHE A 270 -2.50 9.16 -14.88
C PHE A 270 -3.56 10.23 -14.60
N THR A 271 -4.16 10.17 -13.42
CA THR A 271 -5.21 11.11 -13.02
C THR A 271 -4.79 11.97 -11.83
N LYS A 272 -5.49 13.08 -11.70
CA LYS A 272 -5.44 13.98 -10.54
C LYS A 272 -6.73 13.93 -9.70
N THR A 273 -7.63 13.02 -10.05
CA THR A 273 -8.93 12.89 -9.40
C THR A 273 -8.77 12.58 -7.93
N VAL A 274 -9.63 13.19 -7.13
CA VAL A 274 -9.83 12.88 -5.71
C VAL A 274 -11.31 12.60 -5.56
N ASP A 275 -11.67 11.46 -5.00
CA ASP A 275 -13.06 11.20 -4.59
C ASP A 275 -13.07 11.17 -3.06
N ILE A 276 -13.98 11.90 -2.44
CA ILE A 276 -14.07 11.99 -0.97
C ILE A 276 -15.40 11.38 -0.54
N PHE A 277 -15.34 10.47 0.42
CA PHE A 277 -16.48 9.78 0.97
C PHE A 277 -16.64 10.16 2.44
N GLU A 278 -17.83 10.62 2.79
CA GLU A 278 -18.17 11.02 4.16
C GLU A 278 -18.65 9.79 4.93
N MET A 279 -17.92 9.41 5.99
CA MET A 279 -18.13 8.11 6.65
C MET A 279 -19.43 8.08 7.46
N GLU A 280 -19.85 9.22 8.02
CA GLU A 280 -21.08 9.32 8.81
C GLU A 280 -22.33 9.24 7.93
N GLN A 281 -22.33 9.96 6.80
CA GLN A 281 -23.46 10.01 5.88
C GLN A 281 -23.52 8.79 4.95
N GLY A 282 -22.39 8.11 4.74
CA GLY A 282 -22.33 6.96 3.86
C GLY A 282 -22.35 7.29 2.37
N GLY A 283 -21.88 8.48 1.98
CA GLY A 283 -22.01 9.01 0.62
C GLY A 283 -20.72 9.61 0.05
N TRP A 284 -20.57 9.53 -1.27
CA TRP A 284 -19.53 10.27 -1.99
C TRP A 284 -19.94 11.72 -2.13
N MET A 285 -19.04 12.63 -1.77
CA MET A 285 -19.24 14.06 -1.98
C MET A 285 -19.19 14.42 -3.47
N LYS A 286 -19.93 15.47 -3.85
CA LYS A 286 -19.84 16.04 -5.20
C LYS A 286 -18.48 16.70 -5.36
N THR A 287 -17.56 16.02 -6.05
CA THR A 287 -16.20 16.55 -6.18
C THR A 287 -16.14 17.73 -7.14
N GLU A 288 -15.71 18.88 -6.63
CA GLU A 288 -15.32 20.03 -7.45
C GLU A 288 -13.91 19.86 -8.02
N ARG A 289 -13.64 20.49 -9.17
CA ARG A 289 -12.31 20.43 -9.80
C ARG A 289 -11.21 21.04 -8.94
N SER A 290 -11.56 21.92 -8.00
CA SER A 290 -10.68 22.51 -6.97
C SER A 290 -10.07 21.46 -6.05
N CYS A 291 -10.80 20.37 -5.77
CA CYS A 291 -10.35 19.26 -4.92
C CYS A 291 -9.36 18.31 -5.61
N PHE A 292 -9.07 18.49 -6.90
CA PHE A 292 -8.14 17.63 -7.62
C PHE A 292 -6.69 17.97 -7.29
N LEU A 293 -5.84 16.94 -7.30
CA LEU A 293 -4.39 17.07 -7.15
C LEU A 293 -3.83 18.06 -8.19
N ARG A 294 -2.78 18.79 -7.83
CA ARG A 294 -2.11 19.73 -8.74
C ARG A 294 -1.35 18.96 -9.82
N LYS A 295 -0.71 17.86 -9.45
CA LYS A 295 -0.06 16.93 -10.40
C LYS A 295 -0.86 15.63 -10.54
N ARG A 296 -0.82 15.05 -11.73
CA ARG A 296 -1.28 13.67 -11.95
C ARG A 296 -0.24 12.75 -11.32
N ARG A 297 -0.70 11.82 -10.49
CA ARG A 297 0.20 10.90 -9.79
C ARG A 297 -0.46 9.55 -9.57
N ALA A 298 0.34 8.49 -9.61
CA ALA A 298 -0.01 7.15 -9.19
C ALA A 298 1.20 6.49 -8.51
N ASP A 299 0.97 5.44 -7.73
CA ASP A 299 2.03 4.71 -7.01
C ASP A 299 2.92 5.63 -6.14
N PHE A 300 2.28 6.63 -5.54
CA PHE A 300 2.85 7.62 -4.63
C PHE A 300 2.64 7.19 -3.17
N VAL A 301 3.29 7.88 -2.22
CA VAL A 301 2.99 7.73 -0.79
C VAL A 301 1.90 8.71 -0.38
N ALA A 302 1.03 8.31 0.54
CA ALA A 302 -0.03 9.16 1.03
C ALA A 302 -0.33 8.85 2.51
N GLY A 303 -0.83 9.85 3.24
CA GLY A 303 -1.17 9.71 4.64
C GLY A 303 -1.91 10.92 5.18
N SER A 304 -2.36 10.86 6.44
CA SER A 304 -2.87 12.01 7.17
C SER A 304 -1.86 12.47 8.22
N ILE A 305 -1.57 13.76 8.25
CA ILE A 305 -0.71 14.41 9.24
C ILE A 305 -1.52 15.55 9.84
N HIS A 306 -1.85 15.46 11.14
CA HIS A 306 -2.61 16.48 11.87
C HIS A 306 -3.90 16.91 11.12
N GLY A 307 -4.69 15.93 10.68
CA GLY A 307 -5.96 16.14 9.98
C GLY A 307 -5.81 16.59 8.52
N ARG A 308 -4.59 16.75 8.00
CA ARG A 308 -4.32 17.08 6.60
C ARG A 308 -3.87 15.86 5.82
N VAL A 309 -4.56 15.60 4.70
CA VAL A 309 -4.15 14.56 3.75
C VAL A 309 -2.95 15.04 2.95
N VAL A 310 -1.89 14.26 2.94
CA VAL A 310 -0.64 14.53 2.22
C VAL A 310 -0.37 13.45 1.18
N VAL A 311 0.22 13.85 0.06
CA VAL A 311 0.73 12.95 -0.98
C VAL A 311 2.14 13.36 -1.40
N ALA A 312 3.00 12.39 -1.71
CA ALA A 312 4.35 12.67 -2.19
C ALA A 312 4.87 11.61 -3.17
N GLY A 313 5.67 12.06 -4.13
CA GLY A 313 6.29 11.18 -5.11
C GLY A 313 5.32 10.57 -6.13
N GLY A 314 5.69 9.39 -6.64
CA GLY A 314 4.91 8.62 -7.60
C GLY A 314 5.23 8.91 -9.06
N LEU A 315 4.38 8.39 -9.94
CA LEU A 315 4.50 8.49 -11.39
C LEU A 315 3.47 9.47 -11.96
N GLY A 316 3.94 10.42 -12.77
CA GLY A 316 3.10 11.32 -13.55
C GLY A 316 3.19 11.03 -15.05
N ASN A 317 2.74 11.98 -15.87
CA ASN A 317 2.91 11.87 -17.33
C ASN A 317 4.35 12.19 -17.79
N GLN A 318 5.17 12.68 -16.86
CA GLN A 318 6.57 12.98 -17.08
C GLN A 318 7.37 11.68 -17.26
N PRO A 319 8.51 11.73 -17.98
CA PRO A 319 9.37 10.55 -18.15
C PRO A 319 10.05 10.12 -16.85
N SER A 320 10.19 11.02 -15.87
CA SER A 320 10.80 10.76 -14.57
C SER A 320 9.74 10.62 -13.47
N VAL A 321 10.14 9.97 -12.38
CA VAL A 321 9.40 9.97 -11.11
C VAL A 321 9.21 11.40 -10.60
N LEU A 322 8.12 11.61 -9.86
CA LEU A 322 7.81 12.87 -9.23
C LEU A 322 8.58 12.99 -7.90
N GLU A 323 9.03 14.19 -7.60
CA GLU A 323 9.55 14.58 -6.28
C GLU A 323 8.53 15.42 -5.50
N THR A 324 7.61 16.05 -6.23
CA THR A 324 6.63 16.98 -5.67
C THR A 324 5.75 16.32 -4.61
N ALA A 325 5.54 17.05 -3.51
CA ALA A 325 4.60 16.73 -2.46
C ALA A 325 3.51 17.81 -2.36
N GLU A 326 2.31 17.39 -2.00
CA GLU A 326 1.12 18.24 -1.92
C GLU A 326 0.30 17.88 -0.69
N VAL A 327 -0.36 18.86 -0.09
CA VAL A 327 -1.23 18.70 1.07
C VAL A 327 -2.62 19.28 0.80
N PHE A 328 -3.66 18.59 1.23
CA PHE A 328 -5.05 19.01 1.06
C PHE A 328 -5.48 19.92 2.20
N HIS A 329 -6.08 21.06 1.87
CA HIS A 329 -6.71 21.96 2.83
C HIS A 329 -8.21 21.68 2.87
N PRO A 330 -8.77 21.05 3.92
CA PRO A 330 -10.16 20.64 3.94
C PRO A 330 -11.13 21.82 3.87
N VAL A 331 -10.89 22.89 4.63
CA VAL A 331 -11.78 24.09 4.63
C VAL A 331 -11.73 24.86 3.29
N LYS A 332 -10.56 24.97 2.66
CA LYS A 332 -10.39 25.68 1.38
C LYS A 332 -10.62 24.78 0.17
N SER A 333 -10.90 23.49 0.38
CA SER A 333 -11.13 22.47 -0.65
C SER A 333 -10.10 22.50 -1.79
N ARG A 334 -8.81 22.63 -1.45
CA ARG A 334 -7.73 22.74 -2.45
C ARG A 334 -6.44 22.10 -2.00
N TRP A 335 -5.63 21.70 -2.98
CA TRP A 335 -4.28 21.20 -2.77
C TRP A 335 -3.24 22.32 -2.83
N GLU A 336 -2.33 22.29 -1.87
CA GLU A 336 -1.24 23.24 -1.71
C GLU A 336 0.09 22.50 -1.81
N THR A 337 1.10 23.12 -2.43
CA THR A 337 2.43 22.52 -2.56
C THR A 337 3.18 22.65 -1.23
N ILE A 338 3.89 21.60 -0.85
CA ILE A 338 4.83 21.59 0.28
C ILE A 338 6.23 21.21 -0.22
N SER A 339 7.21 21.23 0.69
CA SER A 339 8.59 20.81 0.41
C SER A 339 8.65 19.49 -0.36
N PRO A 340 9.42 19.40 -1.47
CA PRO A 340 9.51 18.18 -2.26
C PRO A 340 10.23 17.07 -1.49
N MET A 341 9.91 15.83 -1.83
CA MET A 341 10.58 14.64 -1.32
C MET A 341 12.05 14.65 -1.75
N PRO A 342 13.04 14.50 -0.82
CA PRO A 342 14.46 14.64 -1.14
C PRO A 342 14.96 13.69 -2.24
N THR A 343 14.51 12.43 -2.23
CA THR A 343 14.83 11.45 -3.27
C THR A 343 13.59 11.16 -4.11
N PRO A 344 13.47 11.62 -5.37
CA PRO A 344 12.31 11.36 -6.22
C PRO A 344 12.12 9.84 -6.45
N ARG A 345 10.92 9.29 -6.21
CA ARG A 345 10.63 7.85 -6.34
C ARG A 345 9.14 7.50 -6.37
N CYS A 346 8.82 6.30 -6.82
CA CYS A 346 7.51 5.68 -6.74
C CYS A 346 7.58 4.28 -6.12
N ALA A 347 6.45 3.60 -5.96
CA ALA A 347 6.38 2.22 -5.45
C ALA A 347 6.99 2.04 -4.04
N CYS A 348 7.05 3.12 -3.27
CA CYS A 348 7.51 3.09 -1.89
C CYS A 348 6.47 2.38 -1.03
N ALA A 349 6.96 1.65 -0.04
CA ALA A 349 6.14 1.37 1.11
C ALA A 349 5.93 2.67 1.91
N ASN A 350 4.76 2.81 2.52
CA ASN A 350 4.50 3.94 3.40
C ASN A 350 3.73 3.50 4.64
N ILE A 351 3.92 4.27 5.71
CA ILE A 351 3.19 4.14 6.96
C ILE A 351 3.08 5.51 7.61
N VAL A 352 1.96 5.78 8.28
CA VAL A 352 1.79 6.97 9.11
C VAL A 352 1.90 6.55 10.57
N LEU A 353 2.85 7.12 11.29
CA LEU A 353 3.06 6.85 12.72
C LEU A 353 3.18 8.17 13.47
N LYS A 354 2.37 8.34 14.52
CA LYS A 354 2.39 9.54 15.38
C LYS A 354 2.38 10.86 14.57
N ASN A 355 1.47 10.97 13.59
CA ASN A 355 1.39 12.11 12.65
C ASN A 355 2.64 12.37 11.80
N ARG A 356 3.43 11.34 11.51
CA ARG A 356 4.58 11.43 10.59
C ARG A 356 4.41 10.42 9.47
N LEU A 357 4.59 10.85 8.22
CA LEU A 357 4.49 9.98 7.04
C LEU A 357 5.88 9.50 6.66
N TYR A 358 6.09 8.18 6.65
CA TYR A 358 7.33 7.56 6.25
C TYR A 358 7.22 7.04 4.81
N ALA A 359 8.23 7.32 3.99
CA ALA A 359 8.39 6.82 2.64
C ALA A 359 9.66 5.95 2.57
N ILE A 360 9.47 4.63 2.45
CA ILE A 360 10.53 3.64 2.63
C ILE A 360 10.75 2.85 1.32
N GLY A 361 12.01 2.79 0.89
CA GLY A 361 12.42 2.12 -0.34
C GLY A 361 11.73 2.71 -1.57
N GLY A 362 11.41 1.85 -2.55
CA GLY A 362 10.76 2.24 -3.81
C GLY A 362 11.73 2.20 -4.99
N VAL A 363 11.35 2.84 -6.09
CA VAL A 363 12.13 2.81 -7.34
C VAL A 363 12.30 4.19 -7.95
N ASN A 364 13.49 4.45 -8.48
CA ASN A 364 13.79 5.55 -9.39
C ASN A 364 14.57 5.01 -10.60
N GLN A 365 15.90 5.15 -10.64
CA GLN A 365 16.75 4.50 -11.66
C GLN A 365 17.02 3.01 -11.35
N GLY A 366 16.74 2.59 -10.11
CA GLY A 366 16.76 1.23 -9.61
C GLY A 366 16.04 1.19 -8.24
N PRO A 367 15.96 0.02 -7.57
CA PRO A 367 15.47 -0.05 -6.21
C PRO A 367 16.26 0.88 -5.29
N SER A 368 15.57 1.56 -4.40
CA SER A 368 16.15 2.52 -3.47
C SER A 368 16.18 1.94 -2.06
N SER A 369 17.21 2.30 -1.30
CA SER A 369 17.27 2.11 0.15
C SER A 369 16.81 3.35 0.93
N ALA A 370 16.43 4.44 0.24
CA ALA A 370 16.08 5.70 0.87
C ALA A 370 14.92 5.54 1.86
N VAL A 371 15.08 6.16 3.03
CA VAL A 371 14.03 6.29 4.04
C VAL A 371 13.92 7.75 4.40
N GLU A 372 12.74 8.30 4.20
CA GLU A 372 12.47 9.71 4.46
C GLU A 372 11.15 9.84 5.21
N MET A 373 11.12 10.80 6.13
CA MET A 373 9.99 11.09 6.97
C MET A 373 9.53 12.51 6.72
N LEU A 374 8.23 12.69 6.53
CA LEU A 374 7.59 14.00 6.48
C LEU A 374 6.87 14.26 7.81
N SER A 375 7.16 15.41 8.42
CA SER A 375 6.55 15.87 9.66
C SER A 375 6.41 17.40 9.68
N LEU A 376 5.82 17.93 10.75
CA LEU A 376 5.78 19.35 11.05
C LEU A 376 6.98 19.75 11.89
N VAL A 377 7.54 20.94 11.66
CA VAL A 377 8.57 21.52 12.54
C VAL A 377 7.97 21.63 13.95
N GLU A 378 8.60 20.96 14.92
CA GLU A 378 8.23 21.09 16.33
C GLU A 378 8.64 22.50 16.77
N SER A 379 7.65 23.34 17.06
CA SER A 379 7.83 24.72 17.53
C SER A 379 8.26 24.78 18.98
#